data_AF-A0A7C1N4V8-F1
#
_entry.id   AF-A0A7C1N4V8-F1
#
_cell.length_a   1.000
_cell.length_b   1.000
_cell.length_c   1.000
_cell.angle_alpha   90.00
_cell.angle_beta   90.00
_cell.angle_gamma   90.00
#
_symmetry.space_group_name_H-M   'P 1'
#
loop_
_entity.id
_entity.type
_entity.pdbx_description
1 polymer ?
#
loop_
_entity_poly.entity_id
_entity_poly.type
_entity_poly.pdbx_seq_one_letter_code
_entity_poly.pdbx_strand_id
1 'polypeptide(L)' 'MKKLTIYQSEVAKWKDSQYQDYASETIYGKRLRLRINMEGNYIVSHGEEVLYCGYSTVSAVRAFNLCEKP' A
#
# COMPACT_ATOMS: atom_id res chain seq x y z
N MET A 1 9.84 -16.82 2.16
CA MET A 1 8.48 -16.21 2.14
C MET A 1 8.20 -15.62 0.77
N LYS A 2 7.10 -16.03 0.14
CA LYS A 2 6.59 -15.42 -1.11
C LYS A 2 6.11 -13.99 -0.81
N LYS A 3 6.41 -13.02 -1.69
CA LYS A 3 5.95 -11.63 -1.56
C LYS A 3 4.41 -11.59 -1.67
N LEU A 4 3.74 -10.69 -0.95
CA LEU A 4 2.32 -10.45 -1.13
C LEU A 4 2.14 -9.64 -2.43
N THR A 5 1.41 -10.17 -3.39
CA THR A 5 1.03 -9.44 -4.60
C THR A 5 -0.42 -9.00 -4.48
N ILE A 6 -0.66 -7.71 -4.70
CA ILE A 6 -2.01 -7.13 -4.65
C ILE A 6 -2.54 -6.95 -6.07
N TYR A 7 -3.80 -7.30 -6.30
CA TYR A 7 -4.50 -6.98 -7.54
C TYR A 7 -5.37 -5.73 -7.35
N GLN A 8 -5.43 -4.87 -8.37
CA GLN A 8 -6.24 -3.64 -8.31
C GLN A 8 -7.72 -3.91 -8.00
N SER A 9 -8.27 -5.02 -8.52
CA SER A 9 -9.66 -5.43 -8.29
C SER A 9 -9.97 -5.76 -6.84
N GLU A 10 -8.96 -6.07 -6.03
CA GLU A 10 -9.12 -6.43 -4.63
C GLU A 10 -9.10 -5.18 -3.73
N VAL A 11 -8.66 -4.03 -4.24
CA VAL A 11 -8.53 -2.81 -3.44
C VAL A 11 -9.89 -2.16 -3.24
N ALA A 12 -10.50 -2.45 -2.09
CA ALA A 12 -11.75 -1.83 -1.68
C ALA A 12 -11.60 -0.31 -1.51
N LYS A 13 -12.65 0.44 -1.86
CA LYS A 13 -12.74 1.91 -1.69
C LYS A 13 -13.49 2.35 -0.43
N TRP A 14 -13.80 1.39 0.45
CA TRP A 14 -14.56 1.64 1.69
C TRP A 14 -13.69 2.28 2.77
N LYS A 15 -14.29 3.12 3.63
CA LYS A 15 -13.57 4.09 4.48
C LYS A 15 -14.23 4.17 5.86
N ASP A 16 -13.68 3.43 6.82
CA ASP A 16 -14.25 3.40 8.18
C ASP A 16 -13.33 4.05 9.25
N SER A 17 -12.14 4.55 8.86
CA SER A 17 -11.16 5.14 9.78
C SER A 17 -10.23 6.17 9.13
N GLN A 18 -9.51 6.96 9.95
CA GLN A 18 -8.59 8.02 9.49
C GLN A 18 -7.50 7.49 8.56
N TYR A 19 -6.94 6.32 8.88
CA TYR A 19 -6.05 5.53 8.01
C TYR A 19 -6.36 4.05 8.19
N GLN A 20 -6.62 3.36 7.09
CA GLN A 20 -6.87 1.92 7.09
C GLN A 20 -5.77 1.20 6.31
N ASP A 21 -5.11 0.23 6.96
CA ASP A 21 -4.17 -0.67 6.31
C ASP A 21 -4.97 -1.61 5.39
N TYR A 22 -4.72 -1.53 4.09
CA TYR A 22 -5.28 -2.45 3.10
C TYR A 22 -4.43 -3.71 2.96
N ALA A 23 -3.10 -3.52 2.87
CA ALA A 23 -2.15 -4.61 2.78
C ALA A 23 -0.86 -4.23 3.47
N SER A 24 -0.22 -5.21 4.10
CA SER A 24 1.07 -5.01 4.73
C SER A 24 1.91 -6.27 4.74
N GLU A 25 3.20 -6.11 4.45
CA GLU A 25 4.20 -7.16 4.61
C GLU A 25 5.52 -6.58 5.13
N THR A 26 6.46 -7.45 5.50
CA THR A 26 7.80 -7.04 5.92
C THR A 26 8.80 -7.35 4.82
N ILE A 27 9.49 -6.32 4.33
CA ILE A 27 10.56 -6.39 3.33
C ILE A 27 11.81 -5.75 3.96
N TYR A 28 12.90 -6.51 4.06
CA TYR A 28 14.17 -6.12 4.71
C TYR A 28 14.05 -5.60 6.15
N GLY A 29 13.18 -6.23 6.95
CA GLY A 29 12.97 -5.79 8.33
C GLY A 29 12.20 -4.47 8.47
N LYS A 30 11.79 -3.84 7.36
CA LYS A 30 10.89 -2.69 7.35
C LYS A 30 9.51 -3.09 6.87
N ARG A 31 8.49 -2.45 7.43
CA ARG A 31 7.09 -2.73 7.10
C ARG A 31 6.69 -1.95 5.85
N LEU A 32 6.34 -2.67 4.77
CA LEU A 32 5.67 -2.11 3.61
C LEU A 32 4.15 -2.08 3.90
N ARG A 33 3.50 -0.96 3.63
CA ARG A 33 2.06 -0.76 3.87
C ARG A 33 1.44 -0.07 2.67
N LEU A 34 0.30 -0.58 2.21
CA LEU A 34 -0.67 0.15 1.38
C LEU A 34 -1.84 0.54 2.29
N ARG A 35 -2.10 1.84 2.40
CA ARG A 35 -3.15 2.44 3.22
C ARG A 35 -4.11 3.25 2.38
N ILE A 36 -5.34 3.42 2.86
CA ILE A 36 -6.28 4.42 2.35
C ILE A 36 -6.75 5.32 3.51
N ASN A 37 -6.84 6.62 3.27
CA ASN A 37 -7.38 7.57 4.25
C ASN A 37 -8.85 7.93 3.95
N MET A 38 -9.51 8.68 4.84
CA MET A 38 -10.91 9.10 4.65
C MET A 38 -11.14 9.97 3.41
N GLU A 39 -10.13 10.68 2.93
CA GLU A 39 -10.22 11.48 1.69
C GLU A 39 -10.17 10.58 0.44
N GLY A 40 -9.76 9.32 0.58
CA GLY A 40 -9.56 8.39 -0.53
C GLY A 40 -8.18 8.44 -1.14
N ASN A 41 -7.23 9.08 -0.45
CA ASN A 41 -5.82 9.01 -0.80
C ASN A 41 -5.27 7.65 -0.42
N TYR A 42 -4.67 6.98 -1.40
CA TYR A 42 -3.85 5.80 -1.20
C TYR A 42 -2.43 6.23 -0.83
N ILE A 43 -1.86 5.59 0.19
CA ILE A 43 -0.52 5.85 0.68
C ILE A 43 0.24 4.54 0.71
N VAL A 44 1.37 4.48 0.00
CA VAL A 44 2.31 3.35 0.07
C VAL A 44 3.56 3.82 0.80
N SER A 45 3.95 3.10 1.83
CA SER A 45 5.13 3.44 2.64
C SER A 45 5.95 2.21 3.01
N HIS A 46 7.28 2.35 3.02
CA HIS A 46 8.23 1.32 3.46
C HIS A 46 9.06 1.84 4.64
N GLY A 47 8.71 1.43 5.85
CA GLY A 47 9.21 2.09 7.06
C GLY A 47 8.71 3.53 7.15
N GLU A 48 9.62 4.50 7.21
CA GLU A 48 9.32 5.94 7.27
C GLU A 48 9.23 6.59 5.88
N GLU A 49 9.67 5.89 4.84
CA GLU A 49 9.68 6.40 3.47
C GLU A 49 8.29 6.26 2.82
N VAL A 50 7.81 7.33 2.18
CA VAL A 50 6.57 7.33 1.40
C VAL A 50 6.91 7.11 -0.08
N LEU A 51 6.54 5.95 -0.60
CA LEU A 51 6.76 5.56 -1.99
C LEU A 51 5.67 6.11 -2.92
N TYR A 52 4.46 6.30 -2.41
CA TYR A 52 3.34 6.87 -3.16
C TYR A 52 2.32 7.52 -2.23
N CYS A 53 1.72 8.63 -2.67
CA CYS A 53 0.57 9.27 -2.05
C CYS A 53 -0.33 9.87 -3.14
N GLY A 54 -1.60 9.46 -3.22
CA GLY A 54 -2.57 10.03 -4.16
C GLY A 54 -3.77 9.13 -4.43
N TYR A 55 -4.63 9.53 -5.37
CA TYR A 55 -5.94 8.88 -5.59
C TYR A 55 -5.93 7.70 -6.57
N SER A 56 -4.79 7.39 -7.21
CA SER A 56 -4.73 6.33 -8.22
C SER A 56 -4.47 4.97 -7.57
N THR A 57 -5.52 4.14 -7.51
CA THR A 57 -5.38 2.73 -7.10
C THR A 57 -4.34 1.99 -7.93
N VAL A 58 -4.28 2.25 -9.24
CA VAL A 58 -3.29 1.63 -10.15
C VAL A 58 -1.88 1.97 -9.70
N SER A 59 -1.59 3.25 -9.48
CA SER A 59 -0.26 3.73 -9.08
C SER A 59 0.12 3.21 -7.70
N ALA A 60 -0.84 3.15 -6.77
CA ALA A 60 -0.63 2.62 -5.43
C ALA A 60 -0.30 1.12 -5.44
N VAL A 61 -1.08 0.31 -6.17
CA VAL A 61 -0.80 -1.14 -6.32
C VAL A 61 0.54 -1.36 -7.00
N ARG A 62 0.86 -0.57 -8.03
CA ARG A 62 2.14 -0.66 -8.72
C ARG A 62 3.30 -0.31 -7.81
N ALA A 63 3.20 0.74 -7.00
CA ALA A 63 4.22 1.11 -6.02
C ALA A 63 4.44 0.03 -4.94
N PHE A 64 3.36 -0.60 -4.45
CA PHE A 64 3.46 -1.72 -3.50
C PHE A 64 4.12 -2.95 -4.15
N ASN A 65 3.66 -3.34 -5.33
CA ASN A 65 4.14 -4.54 -6.03
C ASN A 65 5.57 -4.38 -6.59
N LEU A 66 5.99 -3.16 -6.96
CA LEU A 66 7.35 -2.86 -7.45
C LEU A 66 8.36 -2.58 -6.33
N CYS A 67 7.94 -2.46 -5.08
CA CYS A 67 8.87 -2.42 -3.95
C CYS A 67 9.50 -3.82 -3.80
N GLU A 68 10.51 -4.11 -4.61
CA GLU A 68 11.11 -5.44 -4.71
C GLU A 68 11.93 -5.78 -3.46
N LYS A 69 12.06 -7.10 -3.24
CA LYS A 69 13.10 -7.73 -2.39
C LYS A 69 14.45 -7.61 -3.12
N PRO A 70 15.62 -7.69 -2.45
CA PRO A 70 16.82 -7.08 -2.99
C PRO A 70 17.38 -7.96 -4.09
#